data_AF-A0BPI6-F1
#
_entry.id   AF-A0BPI6-F1
#
_cell.length_a   1.000
_cell.length_b   1.000
_cell.length_c   1.000
_cell.angle_alpha   90.00
_cell.angle_beta   90.00
_cell.angle_gamma   90.00
#
_symmetry.space_group_name_H-M   'P 1'
#
loop_
_entity.id
_entity.type
_entity.pdbx_description
1 polymer ?
#
loop_
_entity_poly.entity_id
_entity_poly.type
_entity_poly.pdbx_seq_one_letter_code
_entity_poly.pdbx_strand_id
1 'polypeptide(L)'
;MGNQNTIDNGIKAFIKQEFDRVKSDNQRQHLKISEVLKLQHPDNSPFTFAHLGTLYVLDSKRTGFITIDQLFHFAQYCVRNLKNVQTYEFQSQLQGLCTSILWDDICKYGVDHVNDWFIRLLTTNDTVIPYKNHLFIKLETVQILYELSNTKIMSNIDIQQFVDLLQQAGEEAGLMSIDQEELDELVPLEICSEFIKNFLNGFKALMLEIGFSNNVK
;
A
#
# COMPACT_ATOMS: atom_id res chain seq x y z
N MET A 1 8.15 -32.66 -19.42
CA MET A 1 7.90 -31.82 -18.24
C MET A 1 8.04 -30.37 -18.67
N GLY A 2 6.93 -29.70 -19.00
CA GLY A 2 6.94 -28.37 -19.61
C GLY A 2 7.01 -27.27 -18.55
N ASN A 3 7.87 -26.27 -18.79
CA ASN A 3 7.92 -25.00 -18.06
C ASN A 3 6.53 -24.32 -18.07
N GLN A 4 5.69 -24.58 -17.07
CA GLN A 4 4.38 -23.95 -16.89
C GLN A 4 4.39 -22.81 -15.87
N ASN A 5 5.57 -22.31 -15.50
CA ASN A 5 5.76 -21.25 -14.47
C ASN A 5 6.12 -19.88 -15.07
N THR A 6 5.89 -19.68 -16.36
CA THR A 6 6.16 -18.43 -17.07
C THR A 6 4.86 -17.77 -17.48
N ILE A 7 4.70 -16.49 -17.18
CA ILE A 7 3.61 -15.67 -17.71
C ILE A 7 3.66 -15.67 -19.24
N ASP A 8 2.50 -15.85 -19.88
CA ASP A 8 2.41 -15.85 -21.33
C ASP A 8 2.64 -14.44 -21.91
N ASN A 9 2.83 -14.37 -23.24
CA ASN A 9 3.10 -13.11 -23.93
C ASN A 9 1.89 -12.15 -23.92
N GLY A 10 0.66 -12.66 -23.81
CA GLY A 10 -0.55 -11.84 -23.72
C GLY A 10 -0.62 -11.09 -22.39
N ILE A 11 -0.37 -11.78 -21.27
CA ILE A 11 -0.29 -11.16 -19.94
C ILE A 11 0.84 -10.12 -19.90
N LYS A 12 2.00 -10.42 -20.49
CA LYS A 12 3.10 -9.44 -20.57
C LYS A 12 2.71 -8.19 -21.35
N ALA A 13 2.04 -8.36 -22.48
CA ALA A 13 1.58 -7.23 -23.30
C ALA A 13 0.54 -6.39 -22.55
N PHE A 14 -0.41 -7.03 -21.87
CA PHE A 14 -1.41 -6.37 -21.03
C PHE A 14 -0.75 -5.55 -19.91
N ILE A 15 0.16 -6.14 -19.14
CA ILE A 15 0.87 -5.45 -18.06
C ILE A 15 1.62 -4.23 -18.59
N LYS A 16 2.30 -4.37 -19.74
CA LYS A 16 3.02 -3.24 -20.34
C LYS A 16 2.07 -2.12 -20.78
N GLN A 17 0.96 -2.49 -21.42
CA GLN A 17 -0.06 -1.52 -21.83
C GLN A 17 -0.64 -0.78 -20.62
N GLU A 18 -0.97 -1.49 -19.55
CA GLU A 18 -1.50 -0.87 -18.32
C GLU A 18 -0.46 0.00 -17.62
N PHE A 19 0.80 -0.45 -17.54
CA PHE A 19 1.90 0.33 -17.00
C PHE A 19 2.07 1.66 -17.74
N ASP A 20 2.10 1.63 -19.07
CA ASP A 20 2.22 2.83 -19.89
C ASP A 20 0.96 3.72 -19.81
N ARG A 21 -0.24 3.12 -19.65
CA ARG A 21 -1.52 3.85 -19.54
C ARG A 21 -1.61 4.70 -18.27
N VAL A 22 -1.21 4.16 -17.12
CA VAL A 22 -1.36 4.85 -15.83
C VAL A 22 -0.20 5.80 -15.52
N LYS A 23 0.92 5.66 -16.21
CA LYS A 23 2.13 6.45 -15.98
C LYS A 23 1.93 7.88 -16.47
N SER A 24 1.93 8.83 -15.55
CA SER A 24 1.78 10.26 -15.86
C SER A 24 3.01 10.90 -16.50
N ASP A 25 4.20 10.36 -16.26
CA ASP A 25 5.47 10.85 -16.82
C ASP A 25 6.19 9.76 -17.62
N ASN A 26 6.27 9.95 -18.94
CA ASN A 26 6.86 9.00 -19.87
C ASN A 26 8.36 8.74 -19.65
N GLN A 27 9.10 9.69 -19.05
CA GLN A 27 10.54 9.55 -18.79
C GLN A 27 10.83 8.63 -17.60
N ARG A 28 9.90 8.57 -16.65
CA ARG A 28 10.03 7.76 -15.43
C ARG A 28 9.91 6.27 -15.75
N GLN A 29 10.72 5.46 -15.06
CA GLN A 29 10.80 4.00 -15.26
C GLN A 29 10.06 3.20 -14.17
N HIS A 30 9.18 3.86 -13.43
CA HIS A 30 8.43 3.29 -12.32
C HIS A 30 7.09 4.01 -12.15
N LEU A 31 6.15 3.38 -11.47
CA LEU A 31 4.87 3.93 -11.03
C LEU A 31 4.95 4.36 -9.57
N LYS A 32 4.19 5.40 -9.25
CA LYS A 32 3.89 5.79 -7.86
C LYS A 32 2.60 5.12 -7.40
N ILE A 33 2.35 5.09 -6.10
CA ILE A 33 1.18 4.39 -5.56
C ILE A 33 -0.16 4.88 -6.15
N SER A 34 -0.36 6.19 -6.31
CA SER A 34 -1.57 6.74 -6.95
C SER A 34 -1.80 6.25 -8.39
N GLU A 35 -0.75 5.83 -9.11
CA GLU A 35 -0.85 5.26 -10.45
C GLU A 35 -1.06 3.75 -10.40
N VAL A 36 -0.41 3.06 -9.46
CA VAL A 36 -0.60 1.62 -9.20
C VAL A 36 -2.06 1.33 -8.85
N LEU A 37 -2.71 2.18 -8.05
CA LEU A 37 -4.12 2.04 -7.69
C LEU A 37 -5.08 2.18 -8.88
N LYS A 38 -4.62 2.71 -10.02
CA LYS A 38 -5.41 2.85 -11.25
C LYS A 38 -5.22 1.67 -12.21
N LEU A 39 -4.28 0.76 -11.95
CA LEU A 39 -4.03 -0.42 -12.78
C LEU A 39 -5.27 -1.31 -12.81
N GLN A 40 -5.61 -1.81 -13.99
CA GLN A 40 -6.62 -2.84 -14.15
C GLN A 40 -5.99 -4.23 -14.08
N HIS A 41 -6.77 -5.19 -13.62
CA HIS A 41 -6.40 -6.60 -13.67
C HIS A 41 -6.93 -7.23 -14.96
N PRO A 42 -6.34 -8.35 -15.43
CA PRO A 42 -6.94 -9.15 -16.49
C PRO A 42 -8.34 -9.68 -16.11
N ASP A 43 -9.25 -9.82 -17.07
CA ASP A 43 -10.64 -10.26 -16.83
C ASP A 43 -10.76 -11.61 -16.11
N ASN A 44 -9.81 -12.51 -16.36
CA ASN A 44 -9.74 -13.86 -15.80
C ASN A 44 -9.05 -13.94 -14.43
N SER A 45 -8.64 -12.82 -13.85
CA SER A 45 -7.94 -12.76 -12.57
C SER A 45 -8.35 -11.51 -11.79
N PRO A 46 -9.58 -11.45 -11.25
CA PRO A 46 -10.07 -10.29 -10.53
C PRO A 46 -9.35 -10.13 -9.19
N PHE A 47 -8.76 -8.94 -8.98
CA PHE A 47 -8.23 -8.50 -7.69
C PHE A 47 -8.04 -6.99 -7.67
N THR A 48 -7.92 -6.42 -6.48
CA THR A 48 -7.60 -4.99 -6.32
C THR A 48 -6.13 -4.79 -5.93
N PHE A 49 -5.51 -3.74 -6.47
CA PHE A 49 -4.23 -3.24 -5.99
C PHE A 49 -4.38 -2.41 -4.70
N ALA A 50 -5.59 -1.99 -4.33
CA ALA A 50 -5.89 -1.28 -3.08
C ALA A 50 -6.01 -2.26 -1.88
N HIS A 51 -5.04 -3.15 -1.74
CA HIS A 51 -4.93 -4.05 -0.59
C HIS A 51 -3.49 -4.03 -0.09
N LEU A 52 -3.31 -3.74 1.19
CA LEU A 52 -1.98 -3.49 1.78
C LEU A 52 -1.01 -4.66 1.56
N GLY A 53 -1.44 -5.89 1.81
CA GLY A 53 -0.60 -7.08 1.56
C GLY A 53 -0.22 -7.22 0.09
N THR A 54 -1.15 -6.93 -0.83
CA THR A 54 -0.91 -7.01 -2.29
C THR A 54 0.17 -6.02 -2.71
N LEU A 55 0.06 -4.77 -2.26
CA LEU A 55 1.07 -3.74 -2.50
C LEU A 55 2.41 -4.10 -1.88
N TYR A 56 2.39 -4.68 -0.69
CA TYR A 56 3.61 -5.13 -0.01
C TYR A 56 4.34 -6.17 -0.83
N VAL A 57 3.66 -7.19 -1.35
CA VAL A 57 4.30 -8.20 -2.21
C VAL A 57 4.74 -7.61 -3.56
N LEU A 58 3.93 -6.71 -4.14
CA LEU A 58 4.25 -6.03 -5.40
C LEU A 58 5.52 -5.17 -5.29
N ASP A 59 5.64 -4.36 -4.24
CA ASP A 59 6.86 -3.60 -3.93
C ASP A 59 7.91 -4.47 -3.22
N SER A 60 8.33 -5.55 -3.88
CA SER A 60 9.32 -6.51 -3.35
C SER A 60 10.64 -5.90 -2.87
N LYS A 61 11.00 -4.70 -3.35
CA LYS A 61 12.22 -3.97 -2.93
C LYS A 61 11.97 -2.94 -1.82
N ARG A 62 10.71 -2.75 -1.39
CA ARG A 62 10.28 -1.82 -0.34
C ARG A 62 10.69 -0.37 -0.60
N THR A 63 10.72 0.03 -1.88
CA THR A 63 11.23 1.34 -2.30
C THR A 63 10.17 2.44 -2.33
N GLY A 64 8.88 2.09 -2.29
CA GLY A 64 7.76 3.01 -2.53
C GLY A 64 7.40 3.18 -4.02
N PHE A 65 8.24 2.68 -4.93
CA PHE A 65 8.02 2.72 -6.38
C PHE A 65 7.82 1.32 -6.96
N ILE A 66 6.99 1.22 -8.00
CA ILE A 66 6.73 -0.04 -8.70
C ILE A 66 7.26 0.00 -10.14
N THR A 67 8.22 -0.86 -10.43
CA THR A 67 8.76 -1.04 -11.79
C THR A 67 7.96 -2.06 -12.59
N ILE A 68 8.10 -2.03 -13.92
CA ILE A 68 7.46 -3.03 -14.80
C ILE A 68 7.94 -4.46 -14.49
N ASP A 69 9.21 -4.63 -14.13
CA ASP A 69 9.78 -5.92 -13.73
C ASP A 69 9.12 -6.46 -12.46
N GLN A 70 8.79 -5.58 -11.50
CA GLN A 70 8.03 -5.97 -10.31
C GLN A 70 6.62 -6.43 -10.67
N LEU A 71 5.94 -5.80 -11.63
CA LEU A 71 4.64 -6.26 -12.12
C LEU A 71 4.74 -7.63 -12.79
N PHE A 72 5.78 -7.88 -13.60
CA PHE A 72 6.00 -9.19 -14.20
C PHE A 72 6.29 -10.26 -13.15
N HIS A 73 7.11 -9.95 -12.14
CA HIS A 73 7.37 -10.87 -11.03
C HIS A 73 6.10 -11.14 -10.21
N PHE A 74 5.28 -10.12 -9.98
CA PHE A 74 4.00 -10.28 -9.28
C PHE A 74 3.02 -11.15 -10.08
N ALA A 75 2.92 -10.95 -11.39
CA ALA A 75 2.10 -11.81 -12.25
C ALA A 75 2.60 -13.27 -12.26
N GLN A 76 3.91 -13.48 -12.27
CA GLN A 76 4.49 -14.83 -12.11
C GLN A 76 4.18 -15.42 -10.73
N TYR A 77 4.22 -14.61 -9.67
CA TYR A 77 3.82 -15.03 -8.34
C TYR A 77 2.36 -15.49 -8.31
N CYS A 78 1.45 -14.74 -8.93
CA CYS A 78 0.05 -15.14 -9.08
C CYS A 78 -0.08 -16.48 -9.83
N VAL A 79 0.57 -16.63 -11.00
CA VAL A 79 0.51 -17.88 -11.79
C VAL A 79 1.05 -19.08 -11.00
N ARG A 80 2.11 -18.91 -10.22
CA ARG A 80 2.72 -20.02 -9.45
C ARG A 80 1.86 -20.46 -8.28
N ASN A 81 1.26 -19.51 -7.56
CA ASN A 81 0.55 -19.81 -6.31
C ASN A 81 -0.96 -19.99 -6.50
N LEU A 82 -1.55 -19.49 -7.60
CA LEU A 82 -3.01 -19.44 -7.79
C LEU A 82 -3.49 -20.14 -9.08
N LYS A 83 -2.65 -20.95 -9.73
CA LYS A 83 -2.95 -21.57 -11.04
C LYS A 83 -4.29 -22.31 -11.12
N ASN A 84 -4.70 -22.94 -10.02
CA ASN A 84 -5.90 -23.79 -9.96
C ASN A 84 -7.01 -23.17 -9.09
N VAL A 85 -6.86 -21.90 -8.72
CA VAL A 85 -7.87 -21.19 -7.94
C VAL A 85 -8.99 -20.75 -8.86
N GLN A 86 -10.23 -20.98 -8.43
CA GLN A 86 -11.40 -20.55 -9.18
C GLN A 86 -11.44 -19.02 -9.24
N THR A 87 -11.92 -18.46 -10.36
CA THR A 87 -11.94 -17.01 -10.58
C THR A 87 -12.64 -16.24 -9.45
N TYR A 88 -13.71 -16.79 -8.86
CA TYR A 88 -14.44 -16.16 -7.76
C TYR A 88 -13.71 -16.19 -6.40
N GLU A 89 -12.69 -17.06 -6.24
CA GLU A 89 -11.85 -17.15 -5.05
C GLU A 89 -10.50 -16.46 -5.24
N PHE A 90 -10.19 -16.04 -6.46
CA PHE A 90 -8.86 -15.54 -6.83
C PHE A 90 -8.43 -14.36 -5.94
N GLN A 91 -9.30 -13.37 -5.78
CA GLN A 91 -9.01 -12.19 -4.96
C GLN A 91 -8.73 -12.56 -3.50
N SER A 92 -9.61 -13.36 -2.87
CA SER A 92 -9.46 -13.70 -1.45
C SER A 92 -8.23 -14.56 -1.19
N GLN A 93 -7.93 -15.51 -2.07
CA GLN A 93 -6.72 -16.33 -1.98
C GLN A 93 -5.45 -15.49 -2.18
N LEU A 94 -5.43 -14.60 -3.18
CA LEU A 94 -4.31 -13.70 -3.40
C LEU A 94 -4.06 -12.79 -2.19
N GLN A 95 -5.13 -12.16 -1.68
CA GLN A 95 -5.04 -11.29 -0.51
C GLN A 95 -4.55 -12.05 0.72
N GLY A 96 -5.08 -13.25 0.98
CA GLY A 96 -4.64 -14.11 2.08
C GLY A 96 -3.15 -14.47 2.01
N LEU A 97 -2.66 -14.90 0.84
CA LEU A 97 -1.25 -15.20 0.63
C LEU A 97 -0.36 -13.98 0.85
N CYS A 98 -0.74 -12.84 0.28
CA CYS A 98 0.02 -11.60 0.41
C CYS A 98 0.02 -11.05 1.85
N THR A 99 -1.10 -11.18 2.56
CA THR A 99 -1.21 -10.85 3.99
C THR A 99 -0.34 -11.76 4.85
N SER A 100 -0.22 -13.05 4.52
CA SER A 100 0.70 -13.96 5.20
C SER A 100 2.15 -13.50 5.07
N ILE A 101 2.58 -13.06 3.87
CA ILE A 101 3.94 -12.54 3.65
C ILE A 101 4.17 -11.26 4.47
N LEU A 102 3.19 -10.34 4.48
CA LEU A 102 3.25 -9.14 5.30
C LEU A 102 3.35 -9.47 6.80
N TRP A 103 2.55 -10.43 7.26
CA TRP A 103 2.57 -10.92 8.64
C TRP A 103 3.92 -11.52 9.04
N ASP A 104 4.52 -12.33 8.18
CA ASP A 104 5.82 -12.92 8.41
C ASP A 104 6.90 -11.85 8.58
N ASP A 105 6.89 -10.81 7.74
CA ASP A 105 7.83 -9.68 7.85
C ASP A 105 7.58 -8.85 9.13
N ILE A 106 6.32 -8.67 9.56
CA ILE A 106 5.99 -8.03 10.86
C ILE A 106 6.52 -8.85 12.03
N CYS A 107 6.40 -10.18 11.99
CA CYS A 107 6.90 -11.06 13.03
C CYS A 107 8.43 -11.04 13.10
N LYS A 108 9.08 -11.05 11.92
CA LYS A 108 10.53 -11.19 11.79
C LYS A 108 11.28 -9.88 12.03
N TYR A 109 10.79 -8.77 11.51
CA TYR A 109 11.49 -7.48 11.50
C TYR A 109 10.78 -6.40 12.32
N GLY A 110 9.57 -6.67 12.80
CA GLY A 110 8.78 -5.74 13.61
C GLY A 110 7.89 -4.80 12.79
N VAL A 111 6.98 -4.13 13.51
CA VAL A 111 6.01 -3.19 12.92
C VAL A 111 6.70 -1.97 12.30
N ASP A 112 7.78 -1.47 12.92
CA ASP A 112 8.53 -0.32 12.41
C ASP A 112 9.08 -0.56 11.00
N HIS A 113 9.53 -1.80 10.70
CA HIS A 113 10.01 -2.15 9.36
C HIS A 113 8.95 -1.93 8.27
N VAL A 114 7.72 -2.34 8.54
CA VAL A 114 6.58 -2.16 7.62
C VAL A 114 6.10 -0.72 7.62
N ASN A 115 6.09 -0.06 8.76
CA ASN A 115 5.76 1.36 8.85
C ASN A 115 6.69 2.21 7.97
N ASP A 116 8.00 1.99 8.03
CA ASP A 116 8.97 2.71 7.24
C ASP A 116 8.74 2.51 5.73
N TRP A 117 8.34 1.30 5.33
CA TRP A 117 7.93 1.05 3.94
C TRP A 117 6.66 1.81 3.56
N PHE A 118 5.65 1.81 4.42
CA PHE A 118 4.39 2.51 4.14
C PHE A 118 4.63 4.03 4.07
N ILE A 119 5.47 4.59 4.94
CA ILE A 119 5.87 5.99 4.87
C ILE A 119 6.65 6.30 3.59
N ARG A 120 7.54 5.40 3.14
CA ARG A 120 8.17 5.55 1.81
C ARG A 120 7.12 5.53 0.69
N LEU A 121 6.12 4.66 0.76
CA LEU A 121 5.03 4.62 -0.22
C LEU A 121 4.27 5.95 -0.32
N LEU A 122 3.98 6.60 0.81
CA LEU A 122 3.31 7.90 0.85
C LEU A 122 4.23 9.04 0.38
N THR A 123 5.45 9.11 0.89
CA THR A 123 6.40 10.21 0.58
C THR A 123 6.96 10.16 -0.84
N THR A 124 6.89 9.00 -1.50
CA THR A 124 7.24 8.85 -2.92
C THR A 124 6.08 9.18 -3.86
N ASN A 125 4.83 9.22 -3.35
CA ASN A 125 3.64 9.50 -4.14
C ASN A 125 3.60 10.94 -4.66
N ASP A 126 3.82 11.90 -3.78
CA ASP A 126 3.86 13.31 -4.11
C ASP A 126 4.98 14.00 -3.32
N THR A 127 5.23 15.26 -3.66
CA THR A 127 6.22 16.10 -3.01
C THR A 127 5.87 16.27 -1.53
N VAL A 128 6.82 15.91 -0.68
CA VAL A 128 6.77 16.23 0.75
C VAL A 128 7.08 17.71 0.93
N ILE A 129 6.24 18.41 1.68
CA ILE A 129 6.36 19.85 1.89
C ILE A 129 7.09 20.07 3.22
N PRO A 130 8.32 20.61 3.20
CA PRO A 130 9.01 20.99 4.43
C PRO A 130 8.42 22.29 4.96
N TYR A 131 8.09 22.32 6.24
CA TYR A 131 7.68 23.53 6.93
C TYR A 131 8.30 23.58 8.33
N LYS A 132 9.06 24.65 8.59
CA LYS A 132 9.94 24.76 9.78
C LYS A 132 10.86 23.52 9.87
N ASN A 133 10.62 22.64 10.84
CA ASN A 133 11.39 21.42 11.09
C ASN A 133 10.59 20.13 10.86
N HIS A 134 9.41 20.23 10.23
CA HIS A 134 8.49 19.12 10.03
C HIS A 134 8.24 18.88 8.54
N LEU A 135 7.84 17.66 8.22
CA LEU A 135 7.53 17.23 6.87
C LEU A 135 6.04 17.00 6.77
N PHE A 136 5.43 17.49 5.70
CA PHE A 136 3.99 17.39 5.49
C PHE A 136 3.69 16.67 4.17
N ILE A 137 2.54 16.00 4.15
CA ILE A 137 1.96 15.44 2.93
C ILE A 137 0.59 16.07 2.68
N LYS A 138 0.22 16.17 1.40
CA LYS A 138 -1.07 16.73 0.99
C LYS A 138 -2.22 15.77 1.26
N LEU A 139 -3.44 16.31 1.35
CA LEU A 139 -4.66 15.54 1.54
C LEU A 139 -4.85 14.42 0.51
N GLU A 140 -4.44 14.59 -0.75
CA GLU A 140 -4.57 13.51 -1.75
C GLU A 140 -3.70 12.29 -1.41
N THR A 141 -2.56 12.50 -0.75
CA THR A 141 -1.72 11.39 -0.27
C THR A 141 -2.30 10.78 1.02
N VAL A 142 -2.95 11.59 1.86
CA VAL A 142 -3.69 11.11 3.04
C VAL A 142 -4.91 10.27 2.63
N GLN A 143 -5.57 10.60 1.52
CA GLN A 143 -6.65 9.77 0.95
C GLN A 143 -6.16 8.36 0.61
N ILE A 144 -4.94 8.24 0.07
CA ILE A 144 -4.33 6.93 -0.18
C ILE A 144 -4.09 6.18 1.13
N LEU A 145 -3.59 6.85 2.17
CA LEU A 145 -3.46 6.25 3.50
C LEU A 145 -4.81 5.71 3.99
N TYR A 146 -5.86 6.53 3.93
CA TYR A 146 -7.23 6.17 4.34
C TYR A 146 -7.80 4.95 3.58
N GLU A 147 -7.59 4.90 2.27
CA GLU A 147 -8.01 3.78 1.43
C GLU A 147 -7.25 2.50 1.78
N LEU A 148 -5.92 2.58 1.93
CA LEU A 148 -5.07 1.42 2.19
C LEU A 148 -5.22 0.86 3.60
N SER A 149 -5.54 1.69 4.59
CA SER A 149 -5.89 1.24 5.94
C SER A 149 -7.35 0.78 6.06
N ASN A 150 -8.16 0.88 5.00
CA ASN A 150 -9.59 0.56 5.01
C ASN A 150 -10.35 1.24 6.18
N THR A 151 -9.96 2.47 6.53
CA THR A 151 -10.46 3.17 7.73
C THR A 151 -11.98 3.26 7.77
N LYS A 152 -12.62 3.47 6.61
CA LYS A 152 -14.08 3.48 6.50
C LYS A 152 -14.74 2.21 7.06
N ILE A 153 -14.19 1.06 6.70
CA ILE A 153 -14.76 -0.24 7.07
C ILE A 153 -14.46 -0.55 8.54
N MET A 154 -13.24 -0.23 8.98
CA MET A 154 -12.77 -0.58 10.33
C MET A 154 -13.36 0.31 11.42
N SER A 155 -13.56 1.60 11.13
CA SER A 155 -13.93 2.60 12.14
C SER A 155 -15.23 3.33 11.82
N ASN A 156 -15.81 3.14 10.63
CA ASN A 156 -16.98 3.88 10.15
C ASN A 156 -16.78 5.42 10.17
N ILE A 157 -15.54 5.85 10.00
CA ILE A 157 -15.13 7.25 9.91
C ILE A 157 -14.99 7.59 8.42
N ASP A 158 -15.53 8.72 7.98
CA ASP A 158 -15.35 9.18 6.60
C ASP A 158 -13.99 9.87 6.38
N ILE A 159 -13.68 10.21 5.12
CA ILE A 159 -12.38 10.80 4.80
C ILE A 159 -12.18 12.17 5.45
N GLN A 160 -13.22 12.99 5.57
CA GLN A 160 -13.10 14.33 6.15
C GLN A 160 -12.80 14.20 7.63
N GLN A 161 -13.60 13.40 8.35
CA GLN A 161 -13.37 13.13 9.76
C GLN A 161 -11.99 12.51 10.01
N PHE A 162 -11.51 11.64 9.11
CA PHE A 162 -10.18 11.07 9.23
C PHE A 162 -9.08 12.13 9.10
N VAL A 163 -9.19 13.03 8.12
CA VAL A 163 -8.24 14.15 7.95
C VAL A 163 -8.28 15.08 9.17
N ASP A 164 -9.48 15.46 9.62
CA ASP A 164 -9.68 16.34 10.77
C ASP A 164 -9.00 15.76 12.02
N LEU A 165 -9.11 14.46 12.25
CA LEU A 165 -8.45 13.78 13.38
C LEU A 165 -6.92 13.81 13.27
N LEU A 166 -6.35 13.65 12.08
CA LEU A 166 -4.90 13.73 11.89
C LEU A 166 -4.38 15.16 12.05
N GLN A 167 -5.13 16.16 11.57
CA GLN A 167 -4.76 17.56 11.75
C GLN A 167 -4.86 17.97 13.22
N GLN A 168 -5.96 17.61 13.90
CA GLN A 168 -6.10 17.82 15.34
C GLN A 168 -4.96 17.17 16.14
N ALA A 169 -4.58 15.93 15.81
CA ALA A 169 -3.43 15.28 16.45
C ALA A 169 -2.11 16.03 16.18
N GLY A 170 -1.95 16.61 14.98
CA GLY A 170 -0.83 17.49 14.64
C GLY A 170 -0.80 18.78 15.46
N GLU A 171 -1.96 19.39 15.69
CA GLU A 171 -2.11 20.59 16.53
C GLU A 171 -1.80 20.30 17.99
N GLU A 172 -2.34 19.21 18.53
CA GLU A 172 -2.09 18.76 19.90
C GLU A 172 -0.61 18.41 20.14
N ALA A 173 0.07 17.87 19.11
CA ALA A 173 1.49 17.59 19.13
C ALA A 173 2.37 18.85 18.89
N GLY A 174 1.77 20.02 18.63
CA GLY A 174 2.48 21.26 18.35
C GLY A 174 3.23 21.29 17.01
N LEU A 175 2.85 20.42 16.07
CA LEU A 175 3.45 20.31 14.73
C LEU A 175 2.83 21.30 13.74
N MET A 176 1.56 21.65 13.96
CA MET A 176 0.81 22.65 13.20
C MET A 176 0.01 23.54 14.15
N SER A 177 -0.44 24.69 13.65
CA SER A 177 -1.20 25.68 14.42
C SER A 177 -2.44 26.09 13.63
N ILE A 178 -3.57 26.26 14.32
CA ILE A 178 -4.87 26.61 13.74
C ILE A 178 -4.81 27.89 12.91
N ASP A 179 -3.98 28.85 13.32
CA ASP A 179 -3.85 30.15 12.62
C ASP A 179 -3.03 30.09 11.32
N GLN A 180 -2.59 28.91 10.87
CA GLN A 180 -1.71 28.74 9.71
C GLN A 180 -2.45 28.19 8.49
N GLU A 181 -3.15 29.06 7.77
CA GLU A 181 -3.93 28.71 6.56
C GLU A 181 -3.13 27.91 5.51
N GLU A 182 -1.81 28.09 5.44
CA GLU A 182 -0.93 27.35 4.53
C GLU A 182 -0.83 25.85 4.84
N LEU A 183 -1.27 25.42 6.03
CA LEU A 183 -1.27 24.02 6.47
C LEU A 183 -2.66 23.36 6.40
N ASP A 184 -3.71 24.07 5.97
CA ASP A 184 -5.09 23.57 5.95
C ASP A 184 -5.26 22.32 5.07
N GLU A 185 -4.47 22.20 4.00
CA GLU A 185 -4.49 21.06 3.09
C GLU A 185 -3.36 20.05 3.35
N LEU A 186 -2.71 20.16 4.51
CA LEU A 186 -1.53 19.39 4.86
C LEU A 186 -1.72 18.60 6.15
N VAL A 187 -1.03 17.47 6.23
CA VAL A 187 -0.94 16.65 7.45
C VAL A 187 0.53 16.36 7.75
N PRO A 188 0.99 16.52 9.01
CA PRO A 188 2.35 16.17 9.40
C PRO A 188 2.61 14.67 9.18
N LEU A 189 3.75 14.37 8.56
CA LEU A 189 4.16 13.01 8.24
C LEU A 189 4.38 12.17 9.51
N GLU A 190 4.82 12.81 10.59
CA GLU A 190 4.98 12.21 11.91
C GLU A 190 3.66 11.62 12.43
N ILE A 191 2.55 12.35 12.27
CA ILE A 191 1.21 11.89 12.67
C ILE A 191 0.74 10.73 11.77
N CYS A 192 0.98 10.81 10.46
CA CYS A 192 0.69 9.69 9.57
C CYS A 192 1.48 8.42 9.94
N SER A 193 2.76 8.57 10.30
CA SER A 193 3.63 7.48 10.75
C SER A 193 3.10 6.86 12.05
N GLU A 194 2.71 7.67 13.02
CA GLU A 194 2.12 7.19 14.27
C GLU A 194 0.80 6.45 14.04
N PHE A 195 -0.09 7.00 13.19
CA PHE A 195 -1.31 6.33 12.78
C PHE A 195 -1.02 4.96 12.16
N ILE A 196 -0.10 4.88 11.20
CA ILE A 196 0.26 3.62 10.52
C ILE A 196 0.82 2.61 11.53
N LYS A 197 1.70 3.03 12.44
CA LYS A 197 2.22 2.14 13.50
C LYS A 197 1.11 1.58 14.36
N ASN A 198 0.17 2.43 14.80
CA ASN A 198 -0.97 2.00 15.62
C ASN A 198 -1.90 1.06 14.85
N PHE A 199 -2.16 1.36 13.58
CA PHE A 199 -2.91 0.48 12.68
C PHE A 199 -2.24 -0.90 12.53
N LEU A 200 -0.93 -0.95 12.27
CA LEU A 200 -0.18 -2.19 12.13
C LEU A 200 -0.07 -2.97 13.45
N ASN A 201 0.02 -2.28 14.59
CA ASN A 201 -0.06 -2.91 15.91
C ASN A 201 -1.44 -3.53 16.15
N GLY A 202 -2.52 -2.84 15.76
CA GLY A 202 -3.88 -3.39 15.80
C GLY A 202 -4.04 -4.62 14.90
N PHE A 203 -3.52 -4.55 13.67
CA PHE A 203 -3.45 -5.70 12.77
C PHE A 203 -2.70 -6.87 13.41
N LYS A 204 -1.54 -6.61 14.02
CA LYS A 204 -0.76 -7.65 14.70
C LYS A 204 -1.51 -8.29 15.87
N ALA A 205 -2.17 -7.48 16.69
CA ALA A 205 -2.99 -7.99 17.79
C ALA A 205 -4.12 -8.90 17.27
N LEU A 206 -4.83 -8.47 16.21
CA LEU A 206 -5.89 -9.26 15.58
C LEU A 206 -5.37 -10.59 15.03
N MET A 207 -4.23 -10.59 14.33
CA MET A 207 -3.63 -11.81 13.77
C MET A 207 -3.30 -12.84 14.86
N LEU A 208 -2.78 -12.38 16.01
CA LEU A 208 -2.52 -13.23 17.16
C LEU A 208 -3.82 -13.79 17.76
N GLU A 209 -4.86 -12.97 17.87
CA GLU A 209 -6.16 -13.37 18.42
C GLU A 209 -6.84 -14.47 17.59
N ILE A 210 -6.75 -14.38 16.26
CA ILE A 210 -7.33 -15.39 15.35
C ILE A 210 -6.43 -16.63 15.18
N GLY A 211 -5.32 -16.72 15.93
CA GLY A 211 -4.51 -17.94 16.04
C GLY A 211 -3.25 -18.00 15.16
N PHE A 212 -2.84 -16.90 14.52
CA PHE A 212 -1.50 -16.85 13.92
C PHE A 212 -0.45 -16.75 15.04
N SER A 213 0.71 -17.35 14.83
CA SER A 213 1.80 -17.35 15.81
C SER A 213 2.97 -16.50 15.31
N ASN A 214 3.73 -15.91 16.24
CA ASN A 214 4.98 -15.18 15.92
C ASN A 214 6.12 -16.10 15.43
N ASN A 215 5.91 -17.43 15.42
CA ASN A 215 6.92 -18.39 15.01
C ASN A 215 6.96 -18.47 13.49
N VAL A 216 7.79 -17.63 12.87
CA VAL A 216 8.23 -17.82 11.48
C VAL A 216 9.07 -19.10 11.47
N LYS A 217 8.55 -20.19 10.87
CA LYS A 217 9.30 -21.44 10.71
C LYS A 217 10.45 -21.29 9.71
#